data_AF-A0A838KPT9-F1
#
_entry.id   AF-A0A838KPT9-F1
#
_cell.length_a   1.000
_cell.length_b   1.000
_cell.length_c   1.000
_cell.angle_alpha   90.00
_cell.angle_beta   90.00
_cell.angle_gamma   90.00
#
_symmetry.space_group_name_H-M   'P 1'
#
loop_
_entity.id
_entity.type
_entity.pdbx_description
1 polymer ?
#
loop_
_entity_poly.entity_id
_entity_poly.type
_entity_poly.pdbx_seq_one_letter_code
_entity_poly.pdbx_strand_id
1 'polypeptide(L)'
;VLAAPARIWAGGETGLMSIVADPKVASNSRFYTCTGWREDGRTDVRVHAWRLNDARSSARIVDTLVSGIQVTSGRHGGCRLRLDRMGRLYVGTGDAAVGTNPQNLHSLNGKVLRLNRFTGNAATGNPFIKTDTRRQRLIYTYGHRNVQGLALRPNRRMWSVEHGTYRDDEANVLFRGGNYGWNPVPGYDESKPMTDFSLPGKQYAARWSSGDPTIATSGAVWVRGRSWGAYQGTLAVCALAGERLLFMKFDDNGRLRWVRTPPALRGTYGRLRSVVQAADRDLLIATSNGSGTDKIVRVSPVRG
;
A
#
# COMPACT_ATOMS: atom_id res chain seq x y z
N VAL A 1 -1.28 -25.16 2.95
CA VAL A 1 -1.99 -23.99 2.38
C VAL A 1 -3.16 -23.68 3.30
N LEU A 2 -3.27 -22.44 3.80
CA LEU A 2 -4.43 -22.04 4.62
C LEU A 2 -5.66 -21.96 3.68
N ALA A 3 -6.74 -22.66 4.00
CA ALA A 3 -7.98 -22.51 3.24
C ALA A 3 -8.52 -21.08 3.42
N ALA A 4 -8.88 -20.42 2.32
CA ALA A 4 -9.54 -19.11 2.38
C ALA A 4 -10.93 -19.28 3.01
N PRO A 5 -11.36 -18.43 3.96
CA PRO A 5 -12.74 -18.42 4.42
C PRO A 5 -13.69 -18.22 3.24
N ALA A 6 -14.86 -18.85 3.28
CA ALA A 6 -15.91 -18.70 2.27
C ALA A 6 -16.38 -17.25 2.06
N ARG A 7 -16.07 -16.35 3.00
CA ARG A 7 -16.43 -14.93 2.97
C ARG A 7 -15.42 -14.05 2.24
N ILE A 8 -14.24 -14.56 1.87
CA ILE A 8 -13.31 -13.77 1.04
C ILE A 8 -13.95 -13.59 -0.34
N TRP A 9 -14.12 -12.34 -0.73
CA TRP A 9 -14.61 -11.98 -2.05
C TRP A 9 -13.45 -11.58 -2.96
N ALA A 10 -13.40 -12.19 -4.14
CA ALA A 10 -12.49 -11.84 -5.21
C ALA A 10 -13.28 -11.35 -6.42
N GLY A 11 -12.88 -10.19 -6.96
CA GLY A 11 -13.53 -9.54 -8.09
C GLY A 11 -12.81 -8.25 -8.46
N GLY A 12 -12.57 -8.03 -9.76
CA GLY A 12 -11.74 -6.93 -10.24
C GLY A 12 -10.34 -6.98 -9.62
N GLU A 13 -9.91 -5.90 -8.97
CA GLU A 13 -8.62 -5.80 -8.28
C GLU A 13 -8.66 -6.32 -6.83
N THR A 14 -9.79 -6.83 -6.38
CA THR A 14 -10.03 -7.22 -4.98
C THR A 14 -9.92 -8.74 -4.79
N GLY A 15 -9.50 -9.15 -3.59
CA GLY A 15 -9.28 -10.53 -3.18
C GLY A 15 -8.56 -10.56 -1.83
N LEU A 16 -7.68 -11.54 -1.60
CA LEU A 16 -6.63 -11.40 -0.57
C LEU A 16 -5.49 -10.54 -1.12
N MET A 17 -5.38 -9.29 -0.66
CA MET A 17 -4.49 -8.29 -1.28
C MET A 17 -3.20 -8.04 -0.50
N SER A 18 -3.26 -8.01 0.83
CA SER A 18 -2.07 -7.77 1.66
C SER A 18 -2.06 -8.65 2.89
N ILE A 19 -0.85 -9.03 3.30
CA ILE A 19 -0.55 -9.73 4.54
C ILE A 19 0.66 -9.09 5.22
N VAL A 20 0.61 -8.94 6.54
CA VAL A 20 1.77 -8.52 7.34
C VAL A 20 1.77 -9.29 8.66
N ALA A 21 2.90 -9.91 8.99
CA ALA A 21 3.07 -10.59 10.27
C ALA A 21 3.28 -9.57 11.39
N ASP A 22 2.78 -9.86 12.60
CA ASP A 22 3.17 -9.11 13.79
C ASP A 22 4.70 -9.24 14.02
N PRO A 23 5.40 -8.21 14.52
CA PRO A 23 6.84 -8.32 14.78
C PRO A 23 7.19 -9.42 15.79
N LYS A 24 6.22 -9.83 16.63
CA LYS A 24 6.32 -10.94 17.57
C LYS A 24 5.54 -12.18 17.11
N VAL A 25 5.30 -12.36 15.81
CA VAL A 25 4.55 -13.51 15.26
C VAL A 25 5.07 -14.86 15.74
N ALA A 26 6.38 -14.98 15.99
CA ALA A 26 6.99 -16.20 16.50
C ALA A 26 6.46 -16.60 17.90
N SER A 27 6.03 -15.64 18.73
CA SER A 27 5.53 -15.89 20.09
C SER A 27 4.04 -15.65 20.27
N ASN A 28 3.40 -14.83 19.43
CA ASN A 28 1.97 -14.53 19.54
C ASN A 28 1.13 -15.12 18.39
N SER A 29 1.76 -15.71 17.38
CA SER A 29 1.11 -16.30 16.21
C SER A 29 0.19 -15.33 15.44
N ARG A 30 0.34 -14.01 15.63
CA ARG A 30 -0.58 -13.00 15.10
C ARG A 30 -0.09 -12.44 13.76
N PHE A 31 -1.00 -12.30 12.82
CA PHE A 31 -0.77 -11.60 11.55
C PHE A 31 -2.02 -10.84 11.12
N TYR A 32 -1.88 -10.00 10.10
CA TYR A 32 -2.95 -9.13 9.63
C TYR A 32 -3.12 -9.27 8.13
N THR A 33 -4.37 -9.29 7.67
CA THR A 33 -4.69 -9.28 6.24
C THR A 33 -5.58 -8.10 5.90
N CYS A 34 -5.52 -7.70 4.62
CA CYS A 34 -6.42 -6.74 4.02
C CYS A 34 -7.06 -7.43 2.81
N THR A 35 -8.38 -7.58 2.84
CA THR A 35 -9.12 -8.49 1.95
C THR A 35 -10.45 -7.93 1.49
N GLY A 36 -10.89 -8.29 0.29
CA GLY A 36 -12.31 -8.23 -0.07
C GLY A 36 -13.11 -9.22 0.77
N TRP A 37 -14.29 -8.79 1.20
CA TRP A 37 -15.14 -9.55 2.09
C TRP A 37 -16.60 -9.43 1.67
N ARG A 38 -17.32 -10.54 1.72
CA ARG A 38 -18.77 -10.60 1.48
C ARG A 38 -19.47 -11.27 2.65
N GLU A 39 -20.40 -10.56 3.25
CA GLU A 39 -21.14 -10.99 4.44
C GLU A 39 -22.45 -10.21 4.53
N ASP A 40 -23.54 -10.90 4.84
CA ASP A 40 -24.87 -10.30 5.06
C ASP A 40 -25.32 -9.37 3.93
N GLY A 41 -25.10 -9.79 2.67
CA GLY A 41 -25.44 -9.02 1.47
C GLY A 41 -24.52 -7.83 1.19
N ARG A 42 -23.57 -7.51 2.08
CA ARG A 42 -22.60 -6.42 1.92
C ARG A 42 -21.29 -6.94 1.34
N THR A 43 -20.72 -6.17 0.41
CA THR A 43 -19.36 -6.37 -0.09
C THR A 43 -18.51 -5.15 0.27
N ASP A 44 -17.38 -5.37 0.93
CA ASP A 44 -16.45 -4.33 1.32
C ASP A 44 -15.01 -4.85 1.39
N VAL A 45 -14.06 -3.93 1.57
CA VAL A 45 -12.69 -4.28 1.95
C VAL A 45 -12.55 -4.18 3.47
N ARG A 46 -11.92 -5.19 4.07
CA ARG A 46 -11.72 -5.32 5.51
C ARG A 46 -10.27 -5.60 5.88
N VAL A 47 -9.89 -5.16 7.07
CA VAL A 47 -8.62 -5.52 7.71
C VAL A 47 -8.92 -6.45 8.88
N HIS A 48 -8.36 -7.66 8.83
CA HIS A 48 -8.55 -8.68 9.86
C HIS A 48 -7.25 -8.96 10.60
N ALA A 49 -7.38 -9.22 11.90
CA ALA A 49 -6.33 -9.86 12.67
C ALA A 49 -6.58 -11.36 12.72
N TRP A 50 -5.51 -12.13 12.55
CA TRP A 50 -5.53 -13.58 12.51
C TRP A 50 -4.59 -14.14 13.57
N ARG A 51 -4.87 -15.38 13.99
CA ARG A 51 -3.95 -16.17 14.81
C ARG A 51 -3.72 -17.53 14.17
N LEU A 52 -2.45 -17.87 13.92
CA LEU A 52 -2.04 -19.21 13.52
C LEU A 52 -2.23 -20.19 14.69
N ASN A 53 -2.53 -21.44 14.39
CA ASN A 53 -2.35 -22.54 15.33
C ASN A 53 -0.86 -22.84 15.55
N ASP A 54 -0.54 -23.63 16.57
CA ASP A 54 0.86 -23.91 16.94
C ASP A 54 1.61 -24.69 15.85
N ALA A 55 0.91 -25.59 15.15
CA ALA A 55 1.44 -26.32 13.99
C ALA A 55 1.62 -25.45 12.73
N ARG A 56 1.19 -24.18 12.75
CA ARG A 56 1.23 -23.23 11.61
C ARG A 56 0.56 -23.76 10.33
N SER A 57 -0.41 -24.66 10.50
CA SER A 57 -1.15 -25.32 9.42
C SER A 57 -2.53 -24.70 9.18
N SER A 58 -3.07 -23.97 10.15
CA SER A 58 -4.35 -23.27 10.06
C SER A 58 -4.30 -21.90 10.75
N ALA A 59 -5.26 -21.03 10.42
CA ALA A 59 -5.41 -19.72 11.03
C ALA A 59 -6.88 -19.39 11.23
N ARG A 60 -7.20 -18.65 12.29
CA ARG A 60 -8.53 -18.10 12.52
C ARG A 60 -8.51 -16.58 12.63
N ILE A 61 -9.56 -15.94 12.14
CA ILE A 61 -9.80 -14.52 12.40
C ILE A 61 -10.08 -14.37 13.89
N VAL A 62 -9.36 -13.47 14.55
CA VAL A 62 -9.56 -13.13 15.96
C VAL A 62 -10.18 -11.76 16.14
N ASP A 63 -10.10 -10.89 15.13
CA ASP A 63 -10.71 -9.56 15.16
C ASP A 63 -10.88 -8.97 13.75
N THR A 64 -11.87 -8.09 13.57
CA THR A 64 -12.03 -7.24 12.39
C THR A 64 -11.65 -5.80 12.75
N LEU A 65 -10.43 -5.41 12.40
CA LEU A 65 -9.85 -4.13 12.78
C LEU A 65 -10.44 -2.96 11.99
N VAL A 66 -10.75 -3.17 10.71
CA VAL A 66 -11.38 -2.16 9.84
C VAL A 66 -12.39 -2.85 8.95
N SER A 67 -13.57 -2.26 8.82
CA SER A 67 -14.61 -2.69 7.88
C SER A 67 -15.24 -1.49 7.18
N GLY A 68 -15.95 -1.77 6.10
CA GLY A 68 -16.71 -0.80 5.33
C GLY A 68 -15.85 0.16 4.53
N ILE A 69 -14.67 -0.26 4.08
CA ILE A 69 -13.98 0.39 2.96
C ILE A 69 -14.78 0.00 1.71
N GLN A 70 -15.34 0.99 1.02
CA GLN A 70 -16.26 0.79 -0.08
C GLN A 70 -15.60 0.03 -1.23
N VAL A 71 -16.38 -0.80 -1.89
CA VAL A 71 -16.08 -1.46 -3.16
C VAL A 71 -17.23 -1.14 -4.12
N THR A 72 -16.91 -0.87 -5.38
CA THR A 72 -17.88 -0.72 -6.48
C THR A 72 -17.75 -1.90 -7.44
N SER A 73 -17.03 -1.74 -8.54
CA SER A 73 -16.73 -2.78 -9.54
C SER A 73 -15.56 -3.69 -9.15
N GLY A 74 -14.96 -3.48 -7.98
CA GLY A 74 -13.68 -4.09 -7.58
C GLY A 74 -12.44 -3.29 -8.02
N ARG A 75 -12.64 -2.15 -8.70
CA ARG A 75 -11.57 -1.21 -9.07
C ARG A 75 -11.13 -0.35 -7.88
N HIS A 76 -9.82 -0.11 -7.76
CA HIS A 76 -9.19 0.73 -6.74
C HIS A 76 -9.46 0.28 -5.30
N GLY A 77 -9.17 -1.00 -5.02
CA GLY A 77 -9.23 -1.54 -3.65
C GLY A 77 -8.09 -1.06 -2.74
N GLY A 78 -6.93 -0.70 -3.32
CA GLY A 78 -5.70 -0.39 -2.58
C GLY A 78 -5.27 -1.55 -1.67
N CYS A 79 -5.53 -1.41 -0.37
CA CYS A 79 -5.41 -2.45 0.65
C CYS A 79 -3.98 -2.83 1.05
N ARG A 80 -3.00 -1.93 0.93
CA ARG A 80 -1.63 -2.23 1.40
C ARG A 80 -1.50 -2.05 2.90
N LEU A 81 -1.00 -3.09 3.59
CA LEU A 81 -0.67 -3.02 5.01
C LEU A 81 0.81 -2.72 5.25
N ARG A 82 1.11 -1.87 6.22
CA ARG A 82 2.49 -1.68 6.71
C ARG A 82 2.52 -1.33 8.19
N LEU A 83 3.41 -1.97 8.94
CA LEU A 83 3.70 -1.60 10.32
C LEU A 83 4.80 -0.53 10.36
N ASP A 84 4.66 0.42 11.29
CA ASP A 84 5.76 1.30 11.66
C ASP A 84 6.59 0.74 12.82
N ARG A 85 7.62 1.49 13.24
CA ARG A 85 8.51 1.10 14.34
C ARG A 85 7.85 1.04 15.70
N MET A 86 6.75 1.77 15.89
CA MET A 86 5.95 1.74 17.11
C MET A 86 4.88 0.63 17.05
N GLY A 87 4.85 -0.14 15.95
CA GLY A 87 3.85 -1.18 15.72
C GLY A 87 2.45 -0.63 15.47
N ARG A 88 2.31 0.61 15.01
CA ARG A 88 1.04 1.11 14.46
C ARG A 88 0.86 0.53 13.06
N LEU A 89 -0.36 0.11 12.74
CA LEU A 89 -0.71 -0.43 11.43
C LEU A 89 -1.21 0.70 10.54
N TYR A 90 -0.56 0.85 9.39
CA TYR A 90 -0.97 1.71 8.29
C TYR A 90 -1.70 0.88 7.24
N VAL A 91 -2.75 1.46 6.66
CA VAL A 91 -3.57 0.83 5.61
C VAL A 91 -3.73 1.83 4.47
N GLY A 92 -3.13 1.56 3.32
CA GLY A 92 -3.41 2.32 2.11
C GLY A 92 -4.72 1.83 1.49
N THR A 93 -5.63 2.75 1.14
CA THR A 93 -6.90 2.43 0.48
C THR A 93 -6.98 3.10 -0.89
N GLY A 94 -7.81 2.56 -1.78
CA GLY A 94 -8.17 3.24 -3.02
C GLY A 94 -9.53 3.91 -2.90
N ASP A 95 -9.84 4.76 -3.88
CA ASP A 95 -11.03 5.61 -3.93
C ASP A 95 -12.30 4.87 -4.40
N ALA A 96 -12.19 3.59 -4.74
CA ALA A 96 -13.26 2.76 -5.32
C ALA A 96 -13.85 3.32 -6.64
N ALA A 97 -13.10 4.14 -7.38
CA ALA A 97 -13.58 4.85 -8.56
C ALA A 97 -14.83 5.73 -8.29
N VAL A 98 -14.95 6.28 -7.07
CA VAL A 98 -16.02 7.22 -6.70
C VAL A 98 -15.38 8.57 -6.39
N GLY A 99 -15.68 9.59 -7.19
CA GLY A 99 -14.86 10.81 -7.17
C GLY A 99 -14.95 11.65 -5.90
N THR A 100 -16.04 11.51 -5.13
CA THR A 100 -16.18 12.21 -3.84
C THR A 100 -15.38 11.56 -2.71
N ASN A 101 -14.94 10.30 -2.86
CA ASN A 101 -14.26 9.56 -1.79
C ASN A 101 -12.93 10.17 -1.33
N PRO A 102 -11.98 10.55 -2.21
CA PRO A 102 -10.64 11.00 -1.82
C PRO A 102 -10.65 12.18 -0.84
N GLN A 103 -11.50 13.18 -1.10
CA GLN A 103 -11.62 14.39 -0.29
C GLN A 103 -12.59 14.25 0.90
N ASN A 104 -13.55 13.32 0.84
CA ASN A 104 -14.50 13.10 1.93
C ASN A 104 -13.84 12.41 3.14
N LEU A 105 -13.77 13.10 4.29
CA LEU A 105 -13.21 12.57 5.53
C LEU A 105 -14.14 11.58 6.27
N HIS A 106 -15.41 11.50 5.91
CA HIS A 106 -16.33 10.47 6.42
C HIS A 106 -16.16 9.12 5.69
N SER A 107 -15.45 9.12 4.56
CA SER A 107 -15.10 7.90 3.80
C SER A 107 -13.74 7.34 4.23
N LEU A 108 -13.59 6.02 4.13
CA LEU A 108 -12.30 5.33 4.32
C LEU A 108 -11.53 5.15 3.01
N ASN A 109 -12.13 5.51 1.88
CA ASN A 109 -11.58 5.34 0.53
C ASN A 109 -10.73 6.54 0.12
N GLY A 110 -9.67 6.29 -0.65
CA GLY A 110 -8.70 7.30 -1.06
C GLY A 110 -7.92 7.89 0.12
N LYS A 111 -7.53 7.04 1.08
CA LYS A 111 -6.86 7.41 2.33
C LYS A 111 -5.61 6.58 2.57
N VAL A 112 -4.75 7.07 3.45
CA VAL A 112 -3.93 6.18 4.29
C VAL A 112 -4.47 6.27 5.72
N LEU A 113 -4.88 5.13 6.26
CA LEU A 113 -5.35 4.99 7.63
C LEU A 113 -4.19 4.63 8.55
N ARG A 114 -4.31 4.96 9.84
CA ARG A 114 -3.35 4.55 10.87
C ARG A 114 -4.07 4.17 12.17
N LEU A 115 -3.86 2.94 12.61
CA LEU A 115 -4.56 2.34 13.75
C LEU A 115 -3.61 1.58 14.69
N ASN A 116 -4.10 1.34 15.90
CA ASN A 116 -3.56 0.35 16.81
C ASN A 116 -3.88 -1.05 16.26
N ARG A 117 -2.83 -1.84 15.99
CA ARG A 117 -2.96 -3.17 15.38
C ARG A 117 -3.63 -4.22 16.28
N PHE A 118 -3.77 -3.97 17.57
CA PHE A 118 -4.39 -4.90 18.50
C PHE A 118 -5.88 -4.64 18.69
N THR A 119 -6.28 -3.37 18.71
CA THR A 119 -7.66 -2.95 19.04
C THR A 119 -8.44 -2.41 17.86
N GLY A 120 -7.79 -2.14 16.73
CA GLY A 120 -8.43 -1.50 15.58
C GLY A 120 -8.68 0.01 15.79
N ASN A 121 -8.48 0.56 16.98
CA ASN A 121 -8.74 1.97 17.26
C ASN A 121 -7.74 2.88 16.54
N ALA A 122 -8.14 4.12 16.29
CA ALA A 122 -7.26 5.15 15.74
C ALA A 122 -5.98 5.26 16.57
N ALA A 123 -4.84 5.33 15.89
CA ALA A 123 -3.57 5.46 16.59
C ALA A 123 -3.42 6.84 17.22
N THR A 124 -2.83 6.90 18.41
CA THR A 124 -2.52 8.15 19.11
C THR A 124 -1.77 9.11 18.19
N GLY A 125 -2.19 10.38 18.22
CA GLY A 125 -1.63 11.45 17.40
C GLY A 125 -2.10 11.45 15.95
N ASN A 126 -3.19 10.74 15.60
CA ASN A 126 -3.85 10.96 14.31
C ASN A 126 -4.38 12.40 14.19
N PRO A 127 -4.36 12.99 12.98
CA PRO A 127 -4.76 14.38 12.77
C PRO A 127 -6.20 14.67 13.15
N PHE A 128 -7.11 13.71 12.94
CA PHE A 128 -8.54 13.87 13.19
C PHE A 128 -8.99 13.12 14.45
N ILE A 129 -8.11 12.91 15.42
CA ILE A 129 -8.41 12.03 16.58
C ILE A 129 -9.57 12.54 17.46
N LYS A 130 -9.88 13.84 17.41
CA LYS A 130 -10.93 14.49 18.21
C LYS A 130 -12.31 14.54 17.51
N THR A 131 -12.44 13.98 16.31
CA THR A 131 -13.73 13.95 15.61
C THR A 131 -14.66 12.88 16.18
N ASP A 132 -15.96 13.07 15.95
CA ASP A 132 -17.00 12.21 16.53
C ASP A 132 -17.00 10.80 15.95
N THR A 133 -16.70 10.67 14.65
CA THR A 133 -16.77 9.36 13.99
C THR A 133 -15.44 8.62 14.03
N ARG A 134 -15.52 7.31 14.29
CA ARG A 134 -14.35 6.41 14.25
C ARG A 134 -13.64 6.44 12.88
N ARG A 135 -14.40 6.54 11.78
CA ARG A 135 -13.85 6.55 10.42
C ARG A 135 -12.89 7.71 10.21
N GLN A 136 -13.32 8.93 10.56
CA GLN A 136 -12.49 10.12 10.50
C GLN A 136 -11.24 9.96 11.37
N ARG A 137 -11.40 9.48 12.61
CA ARG A 137 -10.28 9.29 13.54
C ARG A 137 -9.18 8.36 13.00
N LEU A 138 -9.51 7.39 12.14
CA LEU A 138 -8.54 6.46 11.53
C LEU A 138 -7.65 7.13 10.47
N ILE A 139 -8.09 8.22 9.86
CA ILE A 139 -7.40 8.85 8.74
C ILE A 139 -6.07 9.45 9.19
N TYR A 140 -4.99 9.09 8.49
CA TYR A 140 -3.67 9.71 8.63
C TYR A 140 -3.40 10.70 7.51
N THR A 141 -3.74 10.35 6.27
CA THR A 141 -3.69 11.21 5.06
C THR A 141 -4.88 10.92 4.15
N TYR A 142 -5.21 11.87 3.27
CA TYR A 142 -6.36 11.80 2.37
C TYR A 142 -6.05 12.43 1.01
N GLY A 143 -6.98 12.35 0.05
CA GLY A 143 -6.76 12.83 -1.31
C GLY A 143 -5.88 11.88 -2.14
N HIS A 144 -6.00 10.57 -1.94
CA HIS A 144 -5.29 9.54 -2.71
C HIS A 144 -6.21 8.87 -3.72
N ARG A 145 -5.65 8.35 -4.82
CA ARG A 145 -6.39 7.60 -5.84
C ARG A 145 -6.44 6.11 -5.54
N ASN A 146 -5.29 5.43 -5.59
CA ASN A 146 -5.21 3.98 -5.38
C ASN A 146 -3.85 3.58 -4.77
N VAL A 147 -3.74 3.61 -3.44
CA VAL A 147 -2.49 3.32 -2.72
C VAL A 147 -2.17 1.83 -2.74
N GLN A 148 -1.27 1.43 -3.65
CA GLN A 148 -0.85 0.05 -3.86
C GLN A 148 0.39 -0.34 -3.04
N GLY A 149 1.19 0.63 -2.59
CA GLY A 149 2.43 0.43 -1.85
C GLY A 149 2.54 1.32 -0.62
N LEU A 150 3.14 0.79 0.45
CA LEU A 150 3.50 1.53 1.66
C LEU A 150 4.87 1.08 2.14
N ALA A 151 5.80 2.03 2.26
CA ALA A 151 7.18 1.75 2.62
C ALA A 151 7.69 2.70 3.71
N LEU A 152 7.98 2.17 4.89
CA LEU A 152 8.58 2.95 5.97
C LEU A 152 10.05 3.21 5.68
N ARG A 153 10.41 4.48 5.48
CA ARG A 153 11.82 4.87 5.37
C ARG A 153 12.49 4.75 6.75
N PRO A 154 13.65 4.08 6.87
CA PRO A 154 14.32 3.92 8.16
C PRO A 154 14.52 5.26 8.89
N ASN A 155 14.14 5.32 10.18
CA ASN A 155 14.19 6.50 11.05
C ASN A 155 13.41 7.73 10.53
N ARG A 156 12.53 7.54 9.55
CA ARG A 156 11.87 8.63 8.83
C ARG A 156 10.39 8.31 8.64
N ARG A 157 9.76 8.97 7.65
CA ARG A 157 8.32 8.91 7.40
C ARG A 157 7.94 7.67 6.60
N MET A 158 6.65 7.32 6.69
CA MET A 158 6.02 6.40 5.75
C MET A 158 5.94 7.05 4.36
N TRP A 159 6.08 6.24 3.32
CA TRP A 159 5.86 6.64 1.94
C TRP A 159 4.72 5.82 1.36
N SER A 160 3.88 6.42 0.51
CA SER A 160 2.98 5.69 -0.36
C SER A 160 3.54 5.60 -1.78
N VAL A 161 3.10 4.56 -2.46
CA VAL A 161 3.22 4.39 -3.91
C VAL A 161 1.81 4.10 -4.43
N GLU A 162 1.35 4.86 -5.40
CA GLU A 162 -0.05 4.81 -5.84
C GLU A 162 -0.21 4.96 -7.35
N HIS A 163 -1.28 4.36 -7.89
CA HIS A 163 -1.58 4.44 -9.30
C HIS A 163 -2.17 5.79 -9.69
N GLY A 164 -1.58 6.38 -10.72
CA GLY A 164 -2.11 7.52 -11.46
C GLY A 164 -3.27 7.15 -12.36
N THR A 165 -3.78 8.11 -13.14
CA THR A 165 -4.86 7.90 -14.11
C THR A 165 -4.35 7.14 -15.34
N TYR A 166 -4.34 7.78 -16.51
CA TYR A 166 -3.52 7.37 -17.66
C TYR A 166 -2.08 7.90 -17.53
N ARG A 167 -1.84 8.86 -16.62
CA ARG A 167 -0.55 9.44 -16.27
C ARG A 167 -0.32 9.47 -14.76
N ASP A 168 0.92 9.76 -14.38
CA ASP A 168 1.33 10.11 -13.02
C ASP A 168 1.10 9.03 -11.95
N ASP A 169 1.73 7.85 -12.10
CA ASP A 169 1.96 7.02 -10.91
C ASP A 169 2.92 7.74 -9.96
N GLU A 170 2.62 7.75 -8.66
CA GLU A 170 3.31 8.62 -7.72
C GLU A 170 4.03 7.86 -6.59
N ALA A 171 5.17 8.43 -6.15
CA ALA A 171 5.77 8.12 -4.86
C ALA A 171 5.70 9.34 -3.93
N ASN A 172 5.04 9.15 -2.78
CA ASN A 172 4.58 10.22 -1.91
C ASN A 172 5.19 10.09 -0.51
N VAL A 173 5.69 11.19 0.07
CA VAL A 173 6.12 11.23 1.49
C VAL A 173 4.91 11.53 2.35
N LEU A 174 4.53 10.65 3.27
CA LEU A 174 3.34 10.84 4.08
C LEU A 174 3.54 11.81 5.25
N PHE A 175 2.90 12.97 5.15
CA PHE A 175 2.78 13.97 6.22
C PHE A 175 1.45 13.82 6.97
N ARG A 176 1.50 13.87 8.30
CA ARG A 176 0.31 13.78 9.18
C ARG A 176 -0.74 14.82 8.77
N GLY A 177 -1.94 14.38 8.42
CA GLY A 177 -3.04 15.25 7.99
C GLY A 177 -2.92 15.80 6.57
N GLY A 178 -1.93 15.34 5.79
CA GLY A 178 -1.70 15.82 4.44
C GLY A 178 -2.81 15.42 3.48
N ASN A 179 -3.19 16.38 2.63
CA ASN A 179 -4.02 16.18 1.44
C ASN A 179 -3.10 15.96 0.23
N TYR A 180 -3.28 14.88 -0.53
CA TYR A 180 -2.49 14.59 -1.74
C TYR A 180 -3.19 15.06 -3.01
N GLY A 181 -4.33 15.73 -2.87
CA GLY A 181 -4.92 16.56 -3.92
C GLY A 181 -5.74 15.81 -4.96
N TRP A 182 -5.83 14.48 -4.92
CA TRP A 182 -6.68 13.76 -5.87
C TRP A 182 -8.15 14.15 -5.68
N ASN A 183 -8.79 14.65 -6.74
CA ASN A 183 -10.15 15.15 -6.73
C ASN A 183 -10.82 15.04 -8.11
N PRO A 184 -11.29 13.85 -8.52
CA PRO A 184 -11.79 13.60 -9.87
C PRO A 184 -13.28 13.94 -10.01
N VAL A 185 -13.74 15.04 -9.40
CA VAL A 185 -15.13 15.50 -9.50
C VAL A 185 -15.26 16.57 -10.60
N PRO A 186 -16.44 16.70 -11.24
CA PRO A 186 -17.66 15.90 -11.06
C PRO A 186 -17.56 14.47 -11.63
N GLY A 187 -18.31 13.53 -11.06
CA GLY A 187 -18.28 12.12 -11.47
C GLY A 187 -16.97 11.42 -11.08
N TYR A 188 -16.30 10.81 -12.06
CA TYR A 188 -14.95 10.24 -11.92
C TYR A 188 -14.10 10.67 -13.13
N ASP A 189 -13.74 11.95 -13.16
CA ASP A 189 -12.98 12.59 -14.23
C ASP A 189 -11.47 12.30 -14.08
N GLU A 190 -10.98 11.35 -14.90
CA GLU A 190 -9.58 10.94 -14.93
C GLU A 190 -8.65 11.94 -15.65
N SER A 191 -9.18 13.03 -16.20
CA SER A 191 -8.36 14.13 -16.77
C SER A 191 -7.79 15.06 -15.69
N LYS A 192 -8.34 15.04 -14.48
CA LYS A 192 -7.86 15.85 -13.35
C LYS A 192 -6.40 15.51 -12.99
N PRO A 193 -5.61 16.49 -12.51
CA PRO A 193 -4.27 16.20 -12.04
C PRO A 193 -4.31 15.30 -10.80
N MET A 194 -3.26 14.48 -10.62
CA MET A 194 -3.14 13.65 -9.41
C MET A 194 -3.06 14.49 -8.12
N THR A 195 -2.48 15.68 -8.20
CA THR A 195 -2.51 16.69 -7.13
C THR A 195 -3.17 17.99 -7.61
N ASP A 196 -4.41 18.26 -7.17
CA ASP A 196 -5.10 19.53 -7.41
C ASP A 196 -4.72 20.59 -6.35
N PHE A 197 -3.83 21.50 -6.72
CA PHE A 197 -3.38 22.61 -5.85
C PHE A 197 -4.40 23.75 -5.69
N SER A 198 -5.54 23.71 -6.40
CA SER A 198 -6.60 24.70 -6.22
C SER A 198 -7.51 24.40 -5.02
N LEU A 199 -7.41 23.19 -4.46
CA LEU A 199 -8.20 22.77 -3.30
C LEU A 199 -7.85 23.59 -2.05
N PRO A 200 -8.81 23.83 -1.14
CA PRO A 200 -8.54 24.51 0.12
C PRO A 200 -7.45 23.82 0.96
N GLY A 201 -6.60 24.62 1.60
CA GLY A 201 -5.53 24.14 2.45
C GLY A 201 -4.26 23.76 1.66
N LYS A 202 -3.35 23.04 2.30
CA LYS A 202 -2.08 22.64 1.70
C LYS A 202 -2.15 21.24 1.09
N GLN A 203 -1.93 21.15 -0.21
CA GLN A 203 -1.70 19.88 -0.90
C GLN A 203 -0.21 19.52 -0.92
N TYR A 204 0.07 18.23 -0.96
CA TYR A 204 1.41 17.68 -0.96
C TYR A 204 1.68 17.00 -2.30
N ALA A 205 2.61 17.57 -3.06
CA ALA A 205 3.07 17.00 -4.33
C ALA A 205 3.85 15.69 -4.12
N ALA A 206 3.81 14.84 -5.15
CA ALA A 206 4.67 13.68 -5.24
C ALA A 206 6.16 14.03 -5.26
N ARG A 207 6.98 13.11 -4.73
CA ARG A 207 8.44 13.18 -4.81
C ARG A 207 8.98 12.58 -6.11
N TRP A 208 8.16 11.78 -6.77
CA TRP A 208 8.41 11.21 -8.09
C TRP A 208 7.07 10.93 -8.75
N SER A 209 6.99 11.16 -10.06
CA SER A 209 5.89 10.76 -10.94
C SER A 209 6.46 9.95 -12.11
N SER A 210 5.69 8.96 -12.60
CA SER A 210 5.99 8.27 -13.86
C SER A 210 5.87 9.17 -15.09
N GLY A 211 5.13 10.29 -14.98
CA GLY A 211 4.68 11.08 -16.11
C GLY A 211 3.64 10.34 -16.93
N ASP A 212 3.61 10.64 -18.23
CA ASP A 212 2.74 9.99 -19.22
C ASP A 212 3.59 9.01 -20.06
N PRO A 213 3.32 7.70 -20.05
CA PRO A 213 2.18 7.01 -19.42
C PRO A 213 2.46 6.51 -17.99
N THR A 214 1.41 5.99 -17.32
CA THR A 214 1.57 5.18 -16.11
C THR A 214 2.32 3.87 -16.37
N ILE A 215 2.89 3.30 -15.30
CA ILE A 215 3.56 1.99 -15.30
C ILE A 215 2.92 1.00 -14.31
N ALA A 216 1.80 1.39 -13.70
CA ALA A 216 1.07 0.70 -12.65
C ALA A 216 1.98 0.26 -11.48
N THR A 217 2.53 1.23 -10.74
CA THR A 217 3.41 0.99 -9.59
C THR A 217 2.70 0.27 -8.44
N SER A 218 3.34 -0.74 -7.85
CA SER A 218 2.75 -1.62 -6.85
C SER A 218 3.52 -1.64 -5.52
N GLY A 219 3.94 -2.80 -5.03
CA GLY A 219 4.62 -2.92 -3.74
C GLY A 219 5.98 -2.21 -3.72
N ALA A 220 6.37 -1.73 -2.55
CA ALA A 220 7.62 -1.01 -2.37
C ALA A 220 8.30 -1.29 -1.03
N VAL A 221 9.64 -1.21 -1.00
CA VAL A 221 10.45 -1.37 0.21
C VAL A 221 11.72 -0.51 0.15
N TRP A 222 12.16 0.01 1.29
CA TRP A 222 13.46 0.65 1.39
C TRP A 222 14.58 -0.39 1.52
N VAL A 223 15.52 -0.36 0.59
CA VAL A 223 16.64 -1.29 0.49
C VAL A 223 17.66 -0.99 1.60
N ARG A 224 18.03 -2.01 2.36
CA ARG A 224 19.03 -1.93 3.45
C ARG A 224 20.17 -2.93 3.22
N GLY A 225 21.31 -2.68 3.87
CA GLY A 225 22.48 -3.54 3.80
C GLY A 225 23.55 -2.99 2.86
N ARG A 226 24.80 -3.03 3.31
CA ARG A 226 25.97 -2.48 2.59
C ARG A 226 26.27 -3.23 1.29
N SER A 227 25.93 -4.51 1.22
CA SER A 227 26.08 -5.35 0.02
C SER A 227 25.33 -4.80 -1.19
N TRP A 228 24.31 -3.96 -1.00
CA TRP A 228 23.56 -3.33 -2.10
C TRP A 228 24.28 -2.13 -2.74
N GLY A 229 25.44 -1.70 -2.21
CA GLY A 229 26.25 -0.63 -2.78
C GLY A 229 25.44 0.64 -3.06
N ALA A 230 25.46 1.11 -4.30
CA ALA A 230 24.71 2.31 -4.73
C ALA A 230 23.19 2.20 -4.51
N TYR A 231 22.63 1.00 -4.49
CA TYR A 231 21.20 0.75 -4.24
C TYR A 231 20.84 0.76 -2.74
N GLN A 232 21.82 0.82 -1.83
CA GLN A 232 21.51 0.97 -0.42
C GLN A 232 20.75 2.28 -0.16
N GLY A 233 19.63 2.18 0.56
CA GLY A 233 18.81 3.33 0.95
C GLY A 233 17.94 3.90 -0.17
N THR A 234 17.79 3.20 -1.29
CA THR A 234 16.76 3.52 -2.30
C THR A 234 15.41 2.95 -1.90
N LEU A 235 14.35 3.54 -2.43
CA LEU A 235 13.03 2.92 -2.48
C LEU A 235 12.98 2.00 -3.70
N ALA A 236 12.90 0.68 -3.48
CA ALA A 236 12.61 -0.28 -4.52
C ALA A 236 11.09 -0.34 -4.73
N VAL A 237 10.63 -0.16 -5.96
CA VAL A 237 9.20 -0.09 -6.34
C VAL A 237 8.96 -1.06 -7.49
N CYS A 238 8.03 -2.00 -7.30
CA CYS A 238 7.55 -2.87 -8.36
C CYS A 238 6.65 -2.10 -9.32
N ALA A 239 6.66 -2.44 -10.61
CA ALA A 239 5.72 -1.96 -11.61
C ALA A 239 5.05 -3.16 -12.31
N LEU A 240 3.73 -3.04 -12.47
CA LEU A 240 2.89 -4.06 -13.09
C LEU A 240 2.92 -3.92 -14.60
N ALA A 241 2.38 -2.83 -15.14
CA ALA A 241 2.33 -2.58 -16.59
C ALA A 241 3.72 -2.26 -17.15
N GLY A 242 4.57 -1.60 -16.37
CA GLY A 242 5.96 -1.34 -16.76
C GLY A 242 6.90 -2.55 -16.60
N GLU A 243 6.42 -3.67 -16.06
CA GLU A 243 7.13 -4.95 -15.93
C GLU A 243 8.56 -4.83 -15.41
N ARG A 244 8.77 -4.00 -14.37
CA ARG A 244 10.11 -3.68 -13.90
C ARG A 244 10.20 -3.34 -12.44
N LEU A 245 11.39 -3.49 -11.86
CA LEU A 245 11.72 -2.93 -10.55
C LEU A 245 12.45 -1.60 -10.72
N LEU A 246 11.93 -0.56 -10.10
CA LEU A 246 12.59 0.75 -10.02
C LEU A 246 13.31 0.86 -8.69
N PHE A 247 14.56 1.32 -8.70
CA PHE A 247 15.28 1.79 -7.53
C PHE A 247 15.32 3.32 -7.58
N MET A 248 14.67 3.96 -6.63
CA MET A 248 14.57 5.42 -6.55
C MET A 248 15.44 5.92 -5.40
N LYS A 249 16.44 6.74 -5.69
CA LYS A 249 17.28 7.37 -4.66
C LYS A 249 16.72 8.73 -4.33
N PHE A 250 16.46 8.95 -3.05
CA PHE A 250 16.06 10.24 -2.51
C PHE A 250 17.10 10.74 -1.51
N ASP A 251 17.30 12.05 -1.48
CA ASP A 251 18.11 12.69 -0.45
C ASP A 251 17.41 12.68 0.93
N ASP A 252 17.99 13.40 1.88
CA ASP A 252 17.45 13.47 3.23
C ASP A 252 16.14 14.24 3.34
N ASN A 253 15.96 15.21 2.46
CA ASN A 253 14.76 16.02 2.34
C ASN A 253 13.67 15.34 1.48
N GLY A 254 13.97 14.18 0.89
CA GLY A 254 13.06 13.44 0.03
C GLY A 254 13.04 13.94 -1.41
N ARG A 255 14.02 14.73 -1.85
CA ARG A 255 14.19 15.10 -3.26
C ARG A 255 14.77 13.92 -4.04
N LEU A 256 14.21 13.64 -5.20
CA LEU A 256 14.69 12.59 -6.08
C LEU A 256 16.08 12.95 -6.61
N ARG A 257 16.99 11.96 -6.60
CA ARG A 257 18.35 12.09 -7.11
C ARG A 257 18.53 11.29 -8.39
N TRP A 258 17.99 10.09 -8.44
CA TRP A 258 17.98 9.26 -9.63
C TRP A 258 16.96 8.12 -9.50
N VAL A 259 16.58 7.58 -10.66
CA VAL A 259 15.80 6.34 -10.79
C VAL A 259 16.58 5.39 -11.69
N ARG A 260 16.71 4.13 -11.30
CA ARG A 260 17.38 3.10 -12.08
C ARG A 260 16.57 1.81 -12.10
N THR A 261 16.64 1.10 -13.21
CA THR A 261 16.08 -0.24 -13.36
C THR A 261 17.19 -1.13 -13.89
N PRO A 262 17.68 -2.09 -13.09
CA PRO A 262 18.63 -3.09 -13.57
C PRO A 262 18.06 -3.86 -14.77
N PRO A 263 18.86 -4.14 -15.82
CA PRO A 263 18.39 -4.88 -17.00
C PRO A 263 17.75 -6.23 -16.67
N ALA A 264 18.31 -6.98 -15.72
CA ALA A 264 17.77 -8.26 -15.26
C ALA A 264 16.39 -8.17 -14.56
N LEU A 265 15.93 -6.96 -14.25
CA LEU A 265 14.64 -6.69 -13.61
C LEU A 265 13.77 -5.79 -14.50
N ARG A 266 13.97 -5.83 -15.82
CA ARG A 266 13.17 -5.12 -16.83
C ARG A 266 12.63 -6.14 -17.83
N GLY A 267 11.32 -6.37 -17.80
CA GLY A 267 10.61 -7.29 -18.69
C GLY A 267 10.83 -8.78 -18.39
N THR A 268 11.91 -9.15 -17.67
CA THR A 268 12.32 -10.56 -17.48
C THR A 268 11.29 -11.43 -16.76
N TYR A 269 10.54 -10.87 -15.82
CA TYR A 269 9.60 -11.63 -14.97
C TYR A 269 8.14 -11.20 -15.15
N GLY A 270 7.87 -10.33 -16.15
CA GLY A 270 6.56 -9.73 -16.37
C GLY A 270 6.15 -8.78 -15.24
N ARG A 271 4.89 -8.85 -14.84
CA ARG A 271 4.22 -7.93 -13.91
C ARG A 271 4.71 -8.14 -12.49
N LEU A 272 5.42 -7.17 -11.93
CA LEU A 272 5.90 -7.24 -10.54
C LEU A 272 4.86 -6.64 -9.58
N ARG A 273 4.45 -7.41 -8.56
CA ARG A 273 3.33 -7.08 -7.66
C ARG A 273 3.76 -6.59 -6.28
N SER A 274 4.74 -7.24 -5.69
CA SER A 274 5.15 -6.94 -4.32
C SER A 274 6.62 -7.20 -4.13
N VAL A 275 7.29 -6.36 -3.34
CA VAL A 275 8.68 -6.56 -2.95
C VAL A 275 8.81 -6.40 -1.45
N VAL A 276 9.54 -7.32 -0.83
CA VAL A 276 9.98 -7.25 0.55
C VAL A 276 11.47 -7.50 0.62
N GLN A 277 12.10 -7.09 1.71
CA GLN A 277 13.50 -7.42 1.96
C GLN A 277 13.58 -8.48 3.06
N ALA A 278 14.22 -9.60 2.75
CA ALA A 278 14.43 -10.72 3.65
C ALA A 278 15.48 -10.41 4.73
N ALA A 279 15.64 -11.32 5.69
CA ALA A 279 16.55 -11.15 6.83
C ALA A 279 18.01 -11.05 6.39
N ASP A 280 18.40 -11.83 5.39
CA ASP A 280 19.71 -11.84 4.71
C ASP A 280 19.96 -10.64 3.79
N ARG A 281 19.00 -9.71 3.72
CA ARG A 281 19.02 -8.49 2.90
C ARG A 281 18.71 -8.68 1.43
N ASP A 282 18.42 -9.89 0.96
CA ASP A 282 17.93 -10.07 -0.41
C ASP A 282 16.52 -9.50 -0.56
N LEU A 283 16.17 -9.13 -1.79
CA LEU A 283 14.79 -8.78 -2.13
C LEU A 283 14.05 -10.04 -2.54
N LEU A 284 12.83 -10.20 -2.04
CA LEU A 284 11.87 -11.20 -2.52
C LEU A 284 10.75 -10.47 -3.24
N ILE A 285 10.55 -10.81 -4.50
CA ILE A 285 9.60 -10.15 -5.40
C ILE A 285 8.54 -11.16 -5.82
N ALA A 286 7.26 -10.83 -5.61
CA ALA A 286 6.14 -11.59 -6.14
C ALA A 286 5.70 -11.03 -7.50
N THR A 287 5.39 -11.89 -8.46
CA THR A 287 4.77 -11.50 -9.73
C THR A 287 3.23 -11.55 -9.67
N SER A 288 2.55 -10.98 -10.67
CA SER A 288 1.11 -11.17 -10.90
C SER A 288 0.79 -11.27 -12.40
N ASN A 289 1.32 -12.29 -13.04
CA ASN A 289 1.16 -12.66 -14.45
C ASN A 289 -0.11 -13.47 -14.69
N GLY A 290 -0.69 -14.07 -13.65
CA GLY A 290 -1.91 -14.86 -13.75
C GLY A 290 -1.67 -16.31 -14.19
N SER A 291 -2.77 -17.06 -14.34
CA SER A 291 -2.80 -18.44 -14.85
C SER A 291 -1.86 -19.42 -14.13
N GLY A 292 -1.60 -19.22 -12.84
CA GLY A 292 -0.72 -20.09 -12.05
C GLY A 292 0.77 -19.98 -12.36
N THR A 293 1.18 -19.01 -13.19
CA THR A 293 2.59 -18.81 -13.60
C THR A 293 3.39 -17.90 -12.66
N ASP A 294 2.77 -17.49 -11.56
CA ASP A 294 3.35 -16.52 -10.64
C ASP A 294 4.51 -17.09 -9.83
N LYS A 295 5.54 -16.25 -9.65
CA LYS A 295 6.82 -16.62 -9.03
C LYS A 295 7.11 -15.74 -7.83
N ILE A 296 7.86 -16.30 -6.89
CA ILE A 296 8.66 -15.52 -5.95
C ILE A 296 10.09 -15.51 -6.47
N VAL A 297 10.54 -14.35 -6.92
CA VAL A 297 11.90 -14.11 -7.41
C VAL A 297 12.75 -13.60 -6.26
N ARG A 298 13.87 -14.27 -6.00
CA ARG A 298 14.89 -13.80 -5.07
C ARG A 298 15.95 -13.02 -5.83
N VAL A 299 16.21 -11.79 -5.40
CA VAL A 299 17.17 -10.87 -6.02
C VAL A 299 18.22 -10.48 -4.98
N SER A 300 19.46 -10.82 -5.28
CA SER A 300 20.63 -10.49 -4.46
C SER A 300 21.51 -9.48 -5.22
N PRO A 301 22.23 -8.60 -4.52
CA PRO A 301 23.27 -7.82 -5.16
C PRO A 301 24.40 -8.74 -5.62
N VAL A 302 24.97 -8.47 -6.80
CA VAL A 302 26.18 -9.16 -7.26
C VAL A 302 27.28 -8.89 -6.24
N ARG A 303 27.84 -9.96 -5.67
CA ARG A 303 29.05 -9.84 -4.84
C ARG A 303 30.19 -9.57 -5.81
N GLY A 304 30.71 -8.35 -5.77
CA GLY A 304 32.02 -8.04 -6.35
C GLY A 304 33.13 -8.70 -5.54
#